data_AF-A0A179SXS0-F1
#
_entry.id   AF-A0A179SXS0-F1
#
_cell.length_a   1.000
_cell.length_b   1.000
_cell.length_c   1.000
_cell.angle_alpha   90.00
_cell.angle_beta   90.00
_cell.angle_gamma   90.00
#
_symmetry.space_group_name_H-M   'P 1'
#
loop_
_entity.id
_entity.type
_entity.pdbx_description
1 polymer ?
#
loop_
_entity_poly.entity_id
_entity_poly.type
_entity_poly.pdbx_seq_one_letter_code
_entity_poly.pdbx_strand_id
1 'polypeptide(L)' 'MNSKAYQVCATCIHFQAVRIDKKMTYLCSRLKYETKPSYAFQCWEPKEHVKRLMEKRGSINE' A
#
# COMPACT_ATOMS: atom_id res chain seq x y z
N MET A 1 -0.19 -19.26 -0.39
CA MET A 1 0.85 -18.30 0.06
C MET A 1 0.18 -16.95 0.32
N ASN A 2 0.42 -16.31 1.47
CA ASN A 2 -0.49 -15.30 2.02
C ASN A 2 -0.24 -13.90 1.42
N SER A 3 -0.86 -13.59 0.28
CA SER A 3 -0.86 -12.26 -0.37
C SER A 3 -1.22 -11.11 0.59
N LYS A 4 -1.87 -11.43 1.71
CA LYS A 4 -2.16 -10.54 2.83
C LYS A 4 -0.93 -9.82 3.40
N ALA A 5 0.27 -10.40 3.30
CA ALA A 5 1.49 -9.75 3.77
C ALA A 5 1.83 -8.46 2.99
N TYR A 6 1.40 -8.37 1.73
CA TYR A 6 1.61 -7.20 0.88
C TYR A 6 0.37 -6.30 0.78
N GLN A 7 -0.82 -6.78 1.18
CA GLN A 7 -2.08 -6.03 1.15
C GLN A 7 -2.17 -5.00 2.27
N VAL A 8 -1.22 -4.05 2.30
CA VAL A 8 -1.21 -2.93 3.25
C VAL A 8 -1.28 -1.61 2.51
N CYS A 9 -1.74 -0.56 3.17
CA CYS A 9 -1.95 0.73 2.53
C CYS A 9 -0.63 1.29 2.01
N ALA A 10 0.49 1.11 2.73
CA ALA A 10 1.81 1.60 2.31
C ALA A 10 2.24 1.15 0.89
N THR A 11 1.83 -0.06 0.48
CA THR A 11 2.17 -0.65 -0.81
C THR A 11 1.14 -0.34 -1.90
N CYS A 12 0.02 0.30 -1.54
CA CYS A 12 -1.04 0.67 -2.45
C CYS A 12 -0.67 1.91 -3.28
N ILE A 13 -1.07 1.95 -4.56
CA ILE A 13 -0.87 3.12 -5.44
C ILE A 13 -1.53 4.39 -4.89
N HIS A 14 -2.61 4.24 -4.11
CA HIS A 14 -3.38 5.37 -3.60
C HIS A 14 -2.80 5.96 -2.31
N PHE A 15 -1.77 5.36 -1.73
CA PHE A 15 -1.18 5.83 -0.48
C PHE A 15 -0.30 7.05 -0.69
N GLN A 16 -0.64 8.12 0.02
CA GLN A 16 0.08 9.39 0.03
C GLN A 16 0.64 9.66 1.40
N ALA A 17 1.92 10.00 1.47
CA ALA A 17 2.56 10.53 2.66
C ALA A 17 2.74 12.03 2.45
N VAL A 18 2.06 12.84 3.27
CA VAL A 18 2.15 14.30 3.22
C VAL A 18 2.72 14.80 4.53
N ARG A 19 3.53 15.86 4.45
CA ARG A 19 4.09 16.50 5.65
C ARG A 19 3.29 17.77 5.93
N ILE A 20 2.55 17.78 7.04
CA ILE A 20 1.71 18.89 7.47
C ILE A 20 2.20 19.33 8.85
N ASP A 21 2.49 20.61 9.04
CA ASP A 21 2.95 21.18 10.32
C ASP A 21 4.11 20.40 10.97
N LYS A 22 5.11 20.05 10.15
CA LYS A 22 6.28 19.23 10.53
C LYS A 22 5.96 17.78 10.93
N LYS A 23 4.69 17.36 10.95
CA LYS A 23 4.25 15.99 11.20
C LYS A 23 4.01 15.24 9.90
N MET A 24 4.24 13.93 9.92
CA MET A 24 3.91 13.05 8.79
C MET A 24 2.47 12.58 8.93
N THR A 25 1.66 12.87 7.93
CA THR A 25 0.27 12.42 7.82
C THR A 25 0.16 11.50 6.61
N TYR A 26 -0.56 10.40 6.75
CA TYR A 26 -0.76 9.45 5.67
C TYR A 26 -2.22 9.48 5.25
N LEU A 27 -2.45 9.58 3.94
CA LEU A 27 -3.77 9.79 3.37
C LEU A 27 -3.99 8.80 2.23
N CYS A 28 -5.22 8.33 2.06
CA CYS A 28 -5.63 7.63 0.85
C CYS A 28 -6.16 8.64 -0.18
N SER A 29 -5.51 8.76 -1.34
CA SER A 29 -6.00 9.61 -2.44
C SER A 29 -7.42 9.25 -2.91
N ARG A 30 -7.74 7.96 -2.95
CA ARG A 30 -9.03 7.45 -3.46
C ARG A 30 -10.21 7.84 -2.58
N LEU A 31 -10.08 7.63 -1.27
CA LEU A 31 -11.18 7.79 -0.32
C LEU A 31 -11.03 9.09 0.50
N LYS A 32 -9.92 9.81 0.37
CA LYS A 32 -9.62 11.09 1.03
C LYS A 32 -9.71 11.06 2.57
N TYR A 33 -9.34 9.92 3.17
CA TYR A 33 -9.28 9.75 4.62
C TYR A 33 -7.83 9.56 5.10
N GLU A 34 -7.60 9.85 6.38
CA GLU A 34 -6.34 9.55 7.06
C GLU A 34 -6.20 8.04 7.25
N THR A 35 -5.10 7.49 6.77
CA THR A 35 -4.81 6.06 6.81
C THR A 35 -3.52 5.79 7.56
N LYS A 36 -3.20 4.52 7.80
CA LYS A 36 -1.91 4.10 8.36
C LYS A 36 -1.23 3.13 7.40
N PRO A 37 0.12 3.16 7.32
CA PRO A 37 0.86 2.30 6.41
C PRO A 37 0.61 0.79 6.64
N SER A 38 0.26 0.39 7.86
CA SER A 38 -0.03 -0.98 8.27
C SER A 38 -1.48 -1.44 8.03
N TYR A 39 -2.38 -0.55 7.61
CA TYR A 39 -3.79 -0.90 7.42
C TYR A 39 -3.99 -1.72 6.14
N ALA A 40 -4.78 -2.79 6.23
CA ALA A 40 -5.18 -3.59 5.09
C ALA A 40 -6.59 -3.21 4.65
N PHE A 41 -6.73 -2.71 3.43
CA PHE A 41 -8.03 -2.41 2.82
C PHE A 41 -8.38 -3.45 1.79
N GLN A 42 -9.67 -3.77 1.64
CA GLN A 42 -10.15 -4.58 0.51
C GLN A 42 -9.85 -3.87 -0.82
N CYS A 43 -9.95 -2.55 -0.86
CA CYS A 43 -9.50 -1.75 -1.99
C CYS A 43 -7.96 -1.59 -1.95
N TRP A 44 -7.24 -2.62 -2.36
CA TRP A 44 -5.79 -2.59 -2.46
C TRP A 44 -5.35 -2.81 -3.90
N GLU A 45 -4.51 -1.90 -4.39
CA GLU A 45 -3.89 -2.01 -5.71
C GLU A 45 -2.39 -1.75 -5.56
N PRO A 46 -1.52 -2.76 -5.75
CA PRO A 46 -0.10 -2.64 -5.50
C PRO A 46 0.58 -1.69 -6.48
N LYS A 47 1.53 -0.90 -5.98
CA LYS A 47 2.46 -0.13 -6.83
C LYS A 47 3.23 -1.08 -7.75
N GLU A 48 3.61 -0.60 -8.92
CA GLU A 48 4.31 -1.40 -9.92
C GLU A 48 5.61 -2.04 -9.39
N HIS A 49 6.37 -1.31 -8.57
CA HIS A 49 7.57 -1.86 -7.92
C HIS A 49 7.23 -2.94 -6.88
N VAL A 50 6.06 -2.87 -6.23
CA VAL A 50 5.58 -3.91 -5.31
C VAL A 50 5.19 -5.15 -6.10
N LYS A 51 4.51 -5.00 -7.25
CA LYS A 51 4.23 -6.12 -8.17
C LYS A 51 5.52 -6.84 -8.56
N ARG A 52 6.55 -6.10 -8.99
CA ARG A 52 7.89 -6.66 -9.28
C ARG A 52 8.53 -7.37 -8.09
N LEU A 53 8.38 -6.83 -6.89
CA LEU A 53 8.90 -7.47 -5.66
C LEU A 53 8.16 -8.78 -5.36
N MET A 54 6.84 -8.82 -5.59
CA MET A 54 6.04 -10.04 -5.43
C MET A 54 6.43 -11.10 -6.46
N GLU A 55 6.63 -10.71 -7.72
CA GLU A 55 7.14 -11.58 -8.80
C GLU A 55 8.51 -12.15 -8.44
N LYS A 56 9.46 -11.28 -8.07
CA LYS A 56 10.83 -11.69 -7.70
C LYS A 56 10.88 -12.62 -6.49
N ARG A 57 9.96 -12.47 -5.55
CA ARG A 57 9.85 -13.32 -4.36
C ARG A 57 9.04 -14.61 -4.62
N GLY A 58 8.72 -14.91 -5.88
CA GLY A 58 8.02 -16.14 -6.26
C GLY A 58 6.58 -16.21 -5.77
N SER A 59 5.96 -15.07 -5.45
CA SER A 59 4.57 -15.00 -4.97
C SER A 59 3.55 -14.86 -6.11
N ILE A 60 4.00 -14.93 -7.37
CA ILE A 60 3.15 -15.03 -8.55
C ILE A 60 3.57 -16.28 -9.33
N ASN A 61 2.97 -17.41 -8.97
CA ASN A 61 2.89 -18.60 -9.81
C ASN A 61 1.55 -19.25 -9.48
N GLU A 62 0.55 -19.00 -10.33
CA GLU A 62 -0.43 -20.00 -10.76
C GLU A 62 -0.61 -19.81 -12.27
#